data_AF-A0A849QD04-F1
#
_entry.id   AF-A0A849QD04-F1
#
_cell.length_a   1.000
_cell.length_b   1.000
_cell.length_c   1.000
_cell.angle_alpha   90.00
_cell.angle_beta   90.00
_cell.angle_gamma   90.00
#
_symmetry.space_group_name_H-M   'P 1'
#
loop_
_entity.id
_entity.type
_entity.pdbx_description
1 polymer ?
#
loop_
_entity_poly.entity_id
_entity_poly.type
_entity_poly.pdbx_seq_one_letter_code
_entity_poly.pdbx_strand_id
1 'polypeptide(L)'
;MVTIGSQGKLMAVLVGVIVLAGASIGAIVLMQQPSADPSTDVIRKDGTQLSITLTQMQSMDSVEAYGAYENSFDNPRGNGTYKGV
;
A
#
# COMPACT_ATOMS: atom_id res chain seq x y z
N MET A 1 7.99 31.00 43.63
CA MET A 1 7.69 29.58 43.93
C MET A 1 6.20 29.39 43.69
N VAL A 2 5.80 28.79 42.57
CA VAL A 2 4.36 28.65 42.22
C VAL A 2 3.84 27.39 42.90
N THR A 3 3.03 27.56 43.94
CA THR A 3 2.39 26.43 44.64
C THR A 3 1.21 25.97 43.80
N ILE A 4 1.40 24.90 43.05
CA ILE A 4 0.36 24.31 42.21
C ILE A 4 -0.60 23.53 43.12
N GLY A 5 -1.83 24.04 43.28
CA GLY A 5 -2.89 23.35 44.01
C GLY A 5 -3.26 22.00 43.37
N SER A 6 -4.00 21.15 44.10
CA SER A 6 -4.45 19.82 43.64
C SER A 6 -4.98 19.81 42.20
N GLN A 7 -5.82 20.78 41.85
CA GLN A 7 -6.36 20.93 40.49
C GLN A 7 -5.28 21.25 39.45
N GLY A 8 -4.30 22.09 39.78
CA GLY A 8 -3.19 22.40 38.87
C GLY A 8 -2.27 21.21 38.63
N LYS A 9 -2.11 20.32 39.63
CA LYS A 9 -1.38 19.06 39.46
C LYS A 9 -2.14 18.12 38.54
N LEU A 10 -3.46 18.04 38.70
CA LEU A 10 -4.33 17.24 37.82
C LEU A 10 -4.27 17.73 36.37
N MET A 11 -4.34 19.04 36.15
CA MET A 11 -4.23 19.65 34.82
C MET A 11 -2.85 19.44 34.19
N ALA A 12 -1.78 19.53 34.98
CA ALA A 12 -0.43 19.25 34.49
C ALA A 12 -0.28 17.79 34.03
N VAL A 13 -0.85 16.84 34.78
CA VAL A 13 -0.89 15.43 34.38
C VAL A 13 -1.71 15.24 33.11
N LEU A 14 -2.89 15.87 33.03
CA LEU A 14 -3.76 15.78 31.86
C LEU A 14 -3.06 16.27 30.59
N VAL A 15 -2.42 17.43 30.65
CA VAL A 15 -1.66 17.99 29.53
C VAL A 15 -0.48 17.08 29.16
N GLY A 16 0.23 16.55 30.16
CA GLY A 16 1.31 15.60 29.92
C GLY A 16 0.86 14.36 29.16
N VAL A 17 -0.28 13.78 29.54
CA VAL A 17 -0.86 12.60 28.86
C VAL A 17 -1.26 12.92 27.42
N ILE A 18 -1.88 14.08 27.18
CA ILE A 18 -2.29 14.50 25.83
C ILE A 18 -1.07 14.67 24.92
N VAL A 19 -0.02 15.34 25.41
CA VAL A 19 1.22 15.54 24.65
C VAL A 19 1.90 14.20 24.35
N LEU A 20 1.95 13.30 25.34
CA LEU A 20 2.55 11.97 25.16
C LEU A 20 1.80 11.15 24.11
N ALA A 21 0.46 11.15 24.16
CA ALA A 21 -0.39 10.46 23.20
C ALA A 21 -0.25 11.06 21.79
N GLY A 22 -0.25 12.39 21.67
CA GLY A 22 -0.07 13.07 20.39
C GLY A 22 1.29 12.78 19.76
N ALA A 23 2.37 12.83 20.56
CA ALA A 23 3.72 12.55 20.09
C ALA A 23 3.89 11.08 19.63
N SER A 24 3.29 10.13 20.34
CA SER A 24 3.37 8.71 19.98
C SER A 24 2.57 8.39 18.72
N ILE A 25 1.37 8.95 18.55
CA ILE A 25 0.61 8.82 17.29
C ILE A 25 1.37 9.46 16.13
N GLY A 26 1.92 10.67 16.32
CA GLY A 26 2.72 11.34 15.30
C GLY A 26 3.94 10.52 14.86
N ALA A 27 4.65 9.90 15.82
CA ALA A 27 5.77 9.01 15.53
C ALA A 27 5.33 7.78 14.72
N ILE A 28 4.21 7.14 15.09
CA ILE A 28 3.67 5.98 14.37
C ILE A 28 3.33 6.36 12.92
N VAL A 29 2.68 7.50 12.70
CA VAL A 29 2.31 7.97 11.36
C VAL A 29 3.56 8.26 10.52
N LEU A 30 4.60 8.86 11.09
CA LEU A 30 5.86 9.11 10.38
C LEU A 30 6.65 7.83 10.07
N MET A 31 6.45 6.77 10.85
CA MET A 31 7.09 5.47 10.66
C MET A 31 6.29 4.52 9.76
N GLN A 32 5.06 4.88 9.36
CA GLN A 32 4.32 4.10 8.37
C GLN A 32 5.08 4.14 7.06
N GLN A 33 5.66 3.00 6.66
CA GLN A 33 6.14 2.84 5.31
C GLN A 33 4.93 2.91 4.37
N PRO A 34 4.99 3.68 3.27
CA PRO A 34 3.94 3.62 2.25
C PRO A 34 3.78 2.17 1.82
N SER A 35 2.54 1.68 1.71
CA SER A 35 2.30 0.34 1.21
C SER A 35 2.98 0.21 -0.14
N ALA A 36 3.95 -0.70 -0.25
CA ALA A 36 4.63 -0.92 -1.51
C ALA A 36 3.61 -1.36 -2.56
N ASP A 37 3.49 -0.60 -3.64
CA ASP A 37 2.67 -0.99 -4.79
C ASP A 37 3.20 -2.34 -5.30
N PRO A 38 2.34 -3.36 -5.51
CA PRO A 38 2.79 -4.63 -6.06
C PRO A 38 3.56 -4.40 -7.36
N SER A 39 4.69 -5.08 -7.52
CA SER A 39 5.54 -4.95 -8.71
C SER A 39 5.98 -6.30 -9.24
N THR A 40 6.21 -6.34 -10.55
CA THR A 40 6.73 -7.48 -11.29
C THR A 40 7.98 -7.05 -12.04
N ASP A 41 8.98 -7.92 -12.06
CA ASP A 41 10.19 -7.70 -12.83
C ASP A 41 10.10 -8.38 -14.20
N VAL A 42 10.29 -7.59 -15.26
CA VAL A 42 10.42 -8.05 -16.63
C VAL A 42 11.89 -8.15 -16.97
N ILE A 43 12.37 -9.38 -17.17
CA ILE A 43 13.74 -9.66 -17.61
C ILE A 43 13.72 -9.84 -19.13
N ARG A 44 14.35 -8.90 -19.84
CA ARG A 44 14.48 -8.97 -21.30
C ARG A 44 15.59 -9.94 -21.69
N LYS A 45 15.56 -10.38 -22.95
CA LYS A 45 16.56 -11.32 -23.52
C LYS A 45 18.00 -10.78 -23.50
N ASP A 46 18.16 -9.45 -23.50
CA ASP A 46 19.46 -8.77 -23.41
C ASP A 46 19.99 -8.67 -21.96
N GLY A 47 19.26 -9.22 -20.98
CA GLY A 47 19.60 -9.15 -19.56
C GLY A 47 19.17 -7.85 -18.89
N THR A 48 18.52 -6.91 -19.60
CA THR A 48 17.97 -5.71 -18.96
C THR A 48 16.75 -6.08 -18.12
N GLN A 49 16.70 -5.55 -16.90
CA GLN A 49 15.60 -5.74 -15.96
C GLN A 49 14.78 -4.46 -15.87
N LEU A 50 13.46 -4.59 -15.95
CA LEU A 50 12.52 -3.50 -15.74
C LEU A 50 11.53 -3.92 -14.66
N SER A 51 11.51 -3.19 -13.54
CA SER A 51 10.48 -3.37 -12.52
C SER A 51 9.27 -2.52 -12.88
N ILE A 52 8.09 -3.13 -12.96
CA ILE A 52 6.84 -2.47 -13.31
C ILE A 52 5.87 -2.64 -12.15
N THR A 53 5.35 -1.52 -11.64
CA THR A 53 4.35 -1.54 -10.57
C THR A 53 2.93 -1.73 -11.12
N LEU A 54 1.99 -2.17 -10.27
CA LEU A 54 0.59 -2.33 -10.64
C LEU A 54 -0.02 -1.00 -11.12
N THR A 55 0.29 0.11 -10.44
CA THR A 55 -0.18 1.44 -10.85
C THR A 55 0.35 1.79 -12.24
N GLN A 56 1.61 1.46 -12.54
CA GLN A 56 2.18 1.67 -13.87
C GLN A 56 1.45 0.81 -14.92
N MET A 57 1.23 -0.48 -14.66
CA MET A 57 0.50 -1.36 -15.58
C MET A 57 -0.92 -0.85 -15.88
N GLN A 58 -1.63 -0.33 -14.87
CA GLN A 58 -2.98 0.22 -15.06
C GLN A 58 -3.02 1.48 -15.96
N SER A 59 -1.89 2.18 -16.08
CA SER A 59 -1.75 3.36 -16.94
C SER A 59 -1.29 3.05 -18.36
N MET A 60 -0.90 1.80 -18.64
CA MET A 60 -0.46 1.38 -19.96
C MET A 60 -1.66 1.13 -20.89
N ASP A 61 -1.42 1.26 -22.19
CA ASP A 61 -2.41 0.89 -23.20
C ASP A 61 -2.75 -0.59 -23.07
N SER A 62 -4.05 -0.89 -23.14
CA SER A 62 -4.56 -2.25 -22.98
C SER A 62 -5.27 -2.74 -24.23
N VAL A 63 -5.16 -4.03 -24.51
CA VAL A 63 -5.89 -4.72 -25.57
C VAL A 63 -6.98 -5.60 -24.97
N GLU A 64 -8.16 -5.60 -25.60
CA GLU A 64 -9.26 -6.51 -25.26
C GLU A 64 -9.42 -7.58 -26.33
N ALA A 65 -9.56 -8.84 -25.91
CA ALA A 65 -9.74 -9.97 -26.80
C ALA A 65 -10.74 -10.98 -26.21
N TYR A 66 -11.60 -11.55 -27.06
CA TYR A 66 -12.47 -12.65 -26.65
C TYR A 66 -11.69 -13.96 -26.70
N GLY A 67 -11.75 -14.73 -25.61
CA GLY A 67 -11.02 -15.99 -25.49
C GLY A 67 -11.64 -16.96 -24.50
N ALA A 68 -10.97 -18.09 -24.33
CA ALA A 68 -11.19 -19.07 -23.29
C ALA A 68 -9.82 -19.62 -22.86
N TYR A 69 -9.73 -20.16 -21.65
CA TYR A 69 -8.54 -20.89 -21.22
C TYR A 69 -8.83 -22.38 -21.18
N GLU A 70 -7.82 -23.18 -21.53
CA GLU A 70 -7.90 -24.63 -21.53
C GLU A 70 -6.92 -25.17 -20.49
N ASN A 71 -7.40 -26.09 -19.64
CA ASN A 71 -6.50 -26.76 -18.70
C ASN A 71 -5.70 -27.87 -19.41
N SER A 72 -4.74 -28.47 -18.72
CA SER A 72 -3.92 -29.57 -19.26
C SER A 72 -4.68 -30.88 -19.55
N PHE A 73 -6.00 -30.89 -19.39
CA PHE A 73 -6.89 -32.03 -19.63
C PHE A 73 -7.90 -31.72 -20.75
N ASP A 74 -7.59 -30.75 -21.61
CA ASP A 74 -8.41 -30.32 -22.75
C ASP A 74 -9.84 -29.89 -22.37
N ASN A 75 -10.02 -29.34 -21.17
CA ASN A 75 -11.29 -28.78 -20.73
C ASN A 75 -11.27 -27.25 -20.90
N PRO A 76 -11.91 -26.70 -21.95
CA PRO A 76 -12.03 -25.27 -22.12
C PRO A 76 -13.01 -24.68 -21.09
N ARG A 77 -12.62 -23.57 -20.47
CA ARG A 77 -13.42 -22.79 -19.51
C ARG A 77 -13.15 -21.30 -19.67
N GLY A 78 -13.97 -20.50 -18.98
CA GLY A 78 -13.75 -19.05 -18.89
C GLY A 78 -13.97 -18.32 -20.21
N ASN A 79 -14.99 -18.68 -20.98
CA ASN A 79 -15.35 -17.89 -22.15
C ASN A 79 -15.67 -16.45 -21.74
N GLY A 80 -14.96 -15.48 -22.32
CA GLY A 80 -15.14 -14.07 -21.97
C GLY A 80 -14.21 -13.13 -22.71
N THR A 81 -14.42 -11.84 -22.50
CA THR A 81 -13.51 -10.79 -22.95
C THR A 81 -12.43 -10.58 -21.90
N TYR A 82 -11.19 -10.77 -22.31
CA TYR A 82 -9.99 -10.56 -21.50
C TYR A 82 -9.36 -9.23 -21.85
N LYS A 83 -8.88 -8.52 -20.83
CA LYS A 83 -8.14 -7.27 -20.96
C LYS A 83 -6.74 -7.46 -20.43
N GLY A 84 -5.73 -7.08 -21.22
CA GLY A 84 -4.33 -7.16 -20.84
C GLY A 84 -3.54 -5.99 -21.41
N VAL A 85 -2.35 -5.78 -20.84
CA VAL A 85 -1.32 -4.86 -21.35
C VAL A 85 -0.31 -5.64 -22.16
#